data_AF-A0A4Y7PWP8-F1
#
_entry.id   AF-A0A4Y7PWP8-F1
#
_cell.length_a   1.000
_cell.length_b   1.000
_cell.length_c   1.000
_cell.angle_alpha   90.00
_cell.angle_beta   90.00
_cell.angle_gamma   90.00
#
_symmetry.space_group_name_H-M   'P 1'
#
loop_
_entity.id
_entity.type
_entity.pdbx_description
1 polymer ?
#
loop_
_entity_poly.entity_id
_entity_poly.type
_entity_poly.pdbx_seq_one_letter_code
_entity_poly.pdbx_strand_id
1 'polypeptide(L)'
;MVGSAIAFIGFPVHLAKVNTYMTTHQLGGAEFFTGEVIKKLLHKLEQETSIAIYLADIEDGEGNDYYYLCHFVLFKRGWIQDHEEMARVDVPPKFSALVHTLGDDNAHIKRMSARSAKVYSFDESGNTRIKAS
;
A
#
# COMPACT_ATOMS: atom_id res chain seq x y z
N MET A 1 10.24 -9.68 12.80
CA MET A 1 9.97 -10.11 11.41
C MET A 1 10.74 -9.17 10.50
N VAL A 2 11.60 -9.70 9.63
CA VAL A 2 12.52 -8.92 8.78
C VAL A 2 11.76 -8.45 7.54
N GLY A 3 11.78 -7.15 7.24
CA GLY A 3 11.20 -6.61 6.02
C GLY A 3 12.01 -7.02 4.78
N SER A 4 11.36 -7.08 3.62
CA SER A 4 12.02 -7.43 2.35
C SER A 4 12.27 -6.17 1.53
N ALA A 5 13.33 -6.19 0.73
CA ALA A 5 13.50 -5.17 -0.30
C ALA A 5 12.34 -5.27 -1.30
N ILE A 6 11.76 -4.12 -1.65
CA ILE A 6 10.63 -4.05 -2.57
C ILE A 6 10.81 -2.91 -3.56
N ALA A 7 10.19 -3.06 -4.72
CA ALA A 7 9.87 -1.96 -5.62
C ALA A 7 8.35 -1.87 -5.76
N PHE A 8 7.80 -0.66 -5.83
CA PHE A 8 6.35 -0.47 -5.79
C PHE A 8 5.89 0.80 -6.52
N ILE A 9 4.60 0.79 -6.88
CA ILE A 9 3.89 1.94 -7.40
C ILE A 9 2.72 2.25 -6.47
N GLY A 10 2.79 3.41 -5.83
CA GLY A 10 1.88 3.77 -4.75
C GLY A 10 2.02 5.22 -4.29
N PHE A 11 1.31 5.60 -3.24
CA PHE A 11 1.35 6.93 -2.67
C PHE A 11 1.31 6.86 -1.13
N PRO A 12 1.92 7.84 -0.42
CA PRO A 12 1.87 7.88 1.03
C PRO A 12 0.45 8.20 1.50
N VAL A 13 -0.03 7.47 2.50
CA VAL A 13 -1.38 7.68 3.05
C VAL A 13 -1.38 8.61 4.25
N HIS A 14 -2.41 9.45 4.32
CA HIS A 14 -2.65 10.30 5.47
C HIS A 14 -3.53 9.55 6.48
N LEU A 15 -2.96 9.18 7.64
CA LEU A 15 -3.66 8.36 8.64
C LEU A 15 -5.02 8.93 9.06
N ALA A 16 -5.12 10.26 9.26
CA ALA A 16 -6.41 10.87 9.59
C ALA A 16 -7.47 10.69 8.48
N LYS A 17 -7.09 10.80 7.19
CA LYS A 17 -8.01 10.59 6.07
C LYS A 17 -8.42 9.13 5.96
N VAL A 18 -7.50 8.20 6.22
CA VAL A 18 -7.80 6.77 6.30
C VAL A 18 -8.79 6.48 7.44
N ASN A 19 -8.58 7.06 8.62
CA ASN A 19 -9.49 6.90 9.76
C ASN A 19 -10.89 7.45 9.44
N THR A 20 -10.99 8.64 8.84
CA THR A 20 -12.26 9.20 8.36
C THR A 20 -12.92 8.27 7.36
N TYR A 21 -12.19 7.81 6.33
CA TYR A 21 -12.69 6.89 5.32
C TYR A 21 -13.25 5.60 5.94
N MET A 22 -12.48 4.97 6.84
CA MET A 22 -12.87 3.74 7.53
C MET A 22 -14.14 3.93 8.37
N THR A 23 -14.25 5.06 9.07
CA THR A 23 -15.41 5.40 9.90
C THR A 23 -16.65 5.66 9.03
N THR A 24 -16.52 6.44 7.96
CA THR A 24 -17.61 6.75 7.03
C THR A 24 -18.17 5.49 6.37
N HIS A 25 -17.32 4.49 6.10
CA HIS A 25 -17.71 3.21 5.52
C HIS A 25 -18.07 2.13 6.56
N GLN A 26 -18.22 2.50 7.84
CA GLN A 26 -18.63 1.61 8.93
C GLN A 26 -17.68 0.41 9.15
N LEU A 27 -16.39 0.57 8.83
CA LEU A 27 -15.36 -0.47 8.98
C LEU A 27 -14.70 -0.47 10.37
N GLY A 28 -14.92 0.60 11.14
CA GLY A 28 -14.29 0.89 12.43
C GLY A 28 -13.28 2.04 12.34
N GLY A 29 -12.65 2.37 13.47
CA GLY A 29 -11.55 3.34 13.50
C GLY A 29 -10.24 2.73 12.99
N ALA A 30 -9.36 3.59 12.47
CA ALA A 30 -8.01 3.27 12.02
C ALA A 30 -6.97 4.16 12.73
N GLU A 31 -7.19 4.47 14.01
CA GLU A 31 -6.21 5.17 14.86
C GLU A 31 -4.86 4.42 14.91
N PHE A 32 -4.92 3.08 14.79
CA PHE A 32 -3.76 2.22 14.65
C PHE A 32 -3.97 1.23 13.48
N PHE A 33 -2.95 1.06 12.65
CA PHE A 33 -2.93 0.03 11.60
C PHE A 33 -2.63 -1.36 12.17
N THR A 34 -3.63 -1.93 12.84
CA THR A 34 -3.62 -3.36 13.19
C THR A 34 -3.87 -4.22 11.95
N GLY A 35 -3.49 -5.51 12.00
CA GLY A 35 -3.72 -6.42 10.87
C GLY A 35 -5.18 -6.50 10.41
N GLU A 36 -6.14 -6.48 11.34
CA GLU A 36 -7.58 -6.47 11.02
C GLU A 36 -8.04 -5.16 10.37
N VAL A 37 -7.53 -4.02 10.84
CA VAL A 37 -7.82 -2.70 10.25
C VAL A 37 -7.28 -2.63 8.81
N ILE A 38 -6.03 -3.04 8.60
CA ILE A 38 -5.40 -3.09 7.28
C ILE A 38 -6.21 -4.01 6.35
N LYS A 39 -6.58 -5.20 6.83
CA LYS A 39 -7.36 -6.16 6.05
C LYS A 39 -8.70 -5.57 5.58
N LYS A 40 -9.48 -5.00 6.49
CA LYS A 40 -10.77 -4.34 6.16
C LYS A 40 -10.60 -3.20 5.16
N LEU A 41 -9.59 -2.35 5.37
CA LEU A 41 -9.28 -1.25 4.47
C LEU A 41 -8.98 -1.77 3.06
N LEU A 42 -8.04 -2.70 2.95
CA LEU A 42 -7.62 -3.25 1.66
C LEU A 42 -8.80 -3.91 0.94
N HIS A 43 -9.56 -4.78 1.61
CA HIS A 43 -10.75 -5.40 1.01
C HIS A 43 -11.76 -4.38 0.48
N LYS A 44 -12.05 -3.33 1.26
CA LYS A 44 -12.99 -2.29 0.82
C LYS A 44 -12.50 -1.59 -0.45
N LEU A 45 -11.21 -1.23 -0.49
CA LEU A 45 -10.63 -0.55 -1.65
C LEU A 45 -10.58 -1.46 -2.88
N GLU A 46 -10.24 -2.73 -2.72
CA GLU A 46 -10.28 -3.71 -3.81
C GLU A 46 -11.70 -3.90 -4.35
N GLN A 47 -12.72 -3.92 -3.48
CA GLN A 47 -14.13 -4.01 -3.90
C GLN A 47 -14.56 -2.78 -4.73
N GLU A 48 -14.21 -1.57 -4.31
CA GLU A 48 -14.60 -0.34 -5.01
C GLU A 48 -13.84 -0.14 -6.33
N THR A 49 -12.57 -0.49 -6.33
CA THR A 49 -11.70 -0.24 -7.48
C THR A 49 -11.66 -1.41 -8.46
N SER A 50 -11.91 -2.63 -7.99
CA SER A 50 -11.64 -3.90 -8.71
C SER A 50 -10.16 -4.05 -9.08
N ILE A 51 -9.26 -3.51 -8.25
CA ILE A 51 -7.80 -3.54 -8.41
C ILE A 51 -7.21 -4.26 -7.20
N ALA A 52 -6.14 -5.02 -7.39
CA ALA A 52 -5.38 -5.57 -6.27
C ALA A 52 -4.64 -4.45 -5.53
N ILE A 53 -4.84 -4.33 -4.21
CA ILE A 53 -4.24 -3.28 -3.39
C ILE A 53 -3.33 -3.89 -2.32
N TYR A 54 -2.24 -3.20 -2.05
CA TYR A 54 -1.21 -3.55 -1.09
C TYR A 54 -0.99 -2.37 -0.15
N LEU A 55 -0.64 -2.63 1.10
CA LEU A 55 -0.12 -1.62 2.01
C LEU A 55 1.34 -1.95 2.31
N ALA A 56 2.25 -1.01 2.05
CA ALA A 56 3.66 -1.12 2.44
C ALA A 56 3.93 -0.24 3.66
N ASP A 57 4.42 -0.86 4.73
CA ASP A 57 4.96 -0.24 5.93
C ASP A 57 6.49 -0.17 5.75
N ILE A 58 7.01 1.05 5.57
CA ILE A 58 8.39 1.34 5.21
C ILE A 58 9.01 2.20 6.30
N GLU A 59 10.05 1.66 6.95
CA GLU A 59 10.90 2.42 7.86
C GLU A 59 11.92 3.24 7.05
N ASP A 60 12.00 4.54 7.30
CA ASP A 60 13.03 5.40 6.71
C ASP A 60 14.39 5.24 7.41
N GLY A 61 15.41 5.94 6.91
CA GLY A 61 16.75 5.92 7.53
C GLY A 61 16.84 6.61 8.90
N GLU A 62 15.78 7.28 9.34
CA GLU A 62 15.67 8.00 10.60
C GLU A 62 14.83 7.23 11.63
N GLY A 63 14.28 6.06 11.25
CA GLY A 63 13.44 5.21 12.10
C GLY A 63 11.96 5.60 12.11
N ASN A 64 11.50 6.42 11.17
CA ASN A 64 10.09 6.76 11.01
C ASN A 64 9.40 5.76 10.08
N ASP A 65 8.23 5.27 10.50
CA ASP A 65 7.40 4.38 9.69
C ASP A 65 6.45 5.18 8.78
N TYR A 66 6.47 4.86 7.49
CA TYR A 66 5.58 5.41 6.49
C TYR A 66 4.73 4.34 5.85
N TYR A 67 3.43 4.60 5.76
CA TYR A 67 2.48 3.74 5.08
C TYR A 67 2.26 4.22 3.65
N TYR A 68 2.47 3.32 2.70
CA TYR A 68 2.19 3.53 1.28
C TYR A 68 1.08 2.59 0.83
N LEU A 69 0.04 3.14 0.21
CA LEU A 69 -0.94 2.34 -0.52
C LEU A 69 -0.43 2.12 -1.94
N CYS A 70 -0.39 0.86 -2.37
CA CYS A 70 0.21 0.47 -3.64
C CYS A 70 -0.76 -0.37 -4.46
N HIS A 71 -0.74 -0.23 -5.79
CA HIS A 71 -1.44 -1.14 -6.70
C HIS A 71 -0.51 -2.18 -7.35
N PHE A 72 0.80 -1.99 -7.16
CA PHE A 72 1.83 -2.84 -7.71
C PHE A 72 3.01 -2.93 -6.74
N VAL A 73 3.49 -4.15 -6.50
CA VAL A 73 4.66 -4.43 -5.66
C VAL A 73 5.44 -5.58 -6.28
N LEU A 74 6.76 -5.42 -6.38
CA LEU A 74 7.72 -6.44 -6.76
C LEU A 74 8.62 -6.80 -5.57
N PHE A 75 8.81 -8.10 -5.38
CA PHE A 75 9.62 -8.69 -4.32
C PHE A 75 10.96 -9.23 -4.87
N LYS A 76 11.64 -8.45 -5.72
CA LYS A 76 12.89 -8.87 -6.37
C LYS A 76 14.13 -8.29 -5.68
N ARG A 77 15.27 -8.95 -5.85
CA ARG A 77 16.58 -8.55 -5.28
C ARG A 77 17.38 -7.58 -6.17
N GLY A 78 16.89 -7.23 -7.37
CA GLY A 78 17.65 -6.56 -8.43
C GLY A 78 17.13 -5.16 -8.79
N TRP A 79 17.63 -4.15 -8.10
CA TRP A 79 17.16 -2.75 -8.14
C TRP A 79 17.06 -2.13 -9.55
N ILE A 80 17.99 -2.45 -10.46
CA ILE A 80 18.02 -1.86 -11.81
C ILE A 80 16.89 -2.42 -12.69
N GLN A 81 16.61 -3.72 -12.60
CA GLN A 81 15.55 -4.38 -13.38
C GLN A 81 14.17 -3.94 -12.91
N ASP A 82 14.04 -3.63 -11.61
CA ASP A 82 12.77 -3.19 -11.02
C ASP A 82 12.32 -1.82 -11.55
N HIS A 83 13.25 -0.92 -11.91
CA HIS A 83 12.91 0.39 -12.48
C HIS A 83 12.35 0.31 -13.90
N GLU A 84 12.92 -0.53 -14.77
CA GLU A 84 12.37 -0.74 -16.12
C GLU A 84 11.00 -1.41 -16.09
N GLU A 85 10.81 -2.36 -15.18
CA GLU A 85 9.53 -3.05 -14.99
C GLU A 85 8.46 -2.06 -14.49
N MET A 86 8.76 -1.26 -13.45
CA MET A 86 7.84 -0.23 -12.95
C MET A 86 7.49 0.85 -13.98
N ALA A 87 8.42 1.19 -14.89
CA ALA A 87 8.18 2.19 -15.93
C ALA A 87 7.12 1.74 -16.95
N ARG A 88 6.96 0.43 -17.14
CA ARG A 88 5.97 -0.16 -18.08
C ARG A 88 4.62 -0.44 -17.44
N VAL A 89 4.51 -0.33 -16.12
CA VAL A 89 3.26 -0.56 -15.42
C VAL A 89 2.41 0.70 -15.47
N ASP A 90 1.26 0.56 -16.14
CA ASP A 90 0.22 1.57 -16.17
C ASP A 90 -0.46 1.69 -14.81
N VAL A 91 -0.75 2.92 -14.41
CA VAL A 91 -1.49 3.19 -13.19
C VAL A 91 -2.98 3.26 -13.52
N PRO A 92 -3.83 2.37 -12.98
CA PRO A 92 -5.25 2.39 -13.29
C PRO A 92 -5.90 3.71 -12.81
N PRO A 93 -6.79 4.34 -13.60
CA PRO A 93 -7.43 5.61 -13.21
C PRO A 93 -8.17 5.56 -11.87
N LYS A 94 -8.80 4.43 -11.55
CA LYS A 94 -9.48 4.22 -10.27
C LYS A 94 -8.52 4.20 -9.08
N PHE A 95 -7.28 3.75 -9.28
CA PHE A 95 -6.26 3.82 -8.24
C PHE A 95 -5.77 5.26 -8.05
N SER A 96 -5.57 6.01 -9.14
CA SER A 96 -5.22 7.43 -9.07
C SER A 96 -6.26 8.26 -8.31
N ALA A 97 -7.55 7.92 -8.41
CA ALA A 97 -8.60 8.58 -7.65
C ALA A 97 -8.43 8.42 -6.12
N LEU A 98 -7.85 7.30 -5.65
CA LEU A 98 -7.62 7.07 -4.22
C LEU A 98 -6.62 8.04 -3.59
N VAL A 99 -5.72 8.64 -4.39
CA VAL A 99 -4.77 9.65 -3.92
C VAL A 99 -5.50 10.83 -3.30
N HIS A 100 -6.59 11.28 -3.92
CA HIS A 100 -7.39 12.40 -3.42
C HIS A 100 -8.15 12.05 -2.13
N THR A 101 -8.53 10.77 -1.97
CA THR A 101 -9.31 10.30 -0.83
C THR A 101 -8.44 9.98 0.38
N LEU A 102 -7.29 9.34 0.17
CA LEU A 102 -6.48 8.73 1.24
C LEU A 102 -5.07 9.30 1.34
N GLY A 103 -4.59 10.01 0.31
CA GLY A 103 -3.21 10.51 0.27
C GLY A 103 -2.97 11.74 1.15
N ASP A 104 -1.71 11.95 1.52
CA ASP A 104 -1.25 13.21 2.11
C ASP A 104 -1.56 14.43 1.24
N ASP A 105 -1.51 15.61 1.86
CA ASP A 105 -1.68 16.85 1.12
C ASP A 105 -0.52 17.01 0.13
N ASN A 106 -0.84 17.11 -1.17
CA ASN A 106 0.09 17.03 -2.30
C ASN A 106 0.70 15.64 -2.58
N ALA A 107 0.11 14.57 -2.02
CA ALA A 107 0.46 13.22 -2.41
C ALA A 107 0.25 13.03 -3.92
N HIS A 108 1.19 12.31 -4.51
CA HIS A 108 1.16 11.88 -5.89
C HIS A 108 1.63 10.43 -5.93
N ILE A 109 1.25 9.72 -6.98
CA ILE A 109 1.72 8.36 -7.21
C ILE A 109 3.22 8.41 -7.52
N LYS A 110 3.98 7.59 -6.79
CA LYS A 110 5.42 7.44 -6.91
C LYS A 110 5.74 6.02 -7.37
N ARG A 111 6.82 5.90 -8.14
CA ARG A 111 7.47 4.62 -8.48
C ARG A 111 8.78 4.58 -7.71
N MET A 112 8.88 3.71 -6.72
CA MET A 112 9.95 3.75 -5.72
C MET A 112 10.45 2.35 -5.38
N SER A 113 11.64 2.30 -4.79
CA SER A 113 12.22 1.12 -4.17
C SER A 113 12.54 1.39 -2.70
N ALA A 114 12.27 0.43 -1.83
CA ALA A 114 12.62 0.48 -0.41
C ALA A 114 13.56 -0.68 -0.06
N ARG A 115 14.57 -0.39 0.78
CA ARG A 115 15.55 -1.41 1.23
C ARG A 115 14.90 -2.50 2.08
N SER A 116 13.87 -2.15 2.83
CA SER A 116 13.12 -3.03 3.70
C SER A 116 11.70 -2.47 3.82
N ALA A 117 10.71 -3.35 3.69
CA ALA A 117 9.32 -3.03 3.96
C ALA A 117 8.59 -4.26 4.48
N LYS A 118 7.57 -4.03 5.33
CA LYS A 118 6.53 -5.02 5.56
C LYS A 118 5.39 -4.73 4.59
N VAL A 119 4.99 -5.72 3.80
CA VAL A 119 3.90 -5.54 2.85
C VAL A 119 2.73 -6.39 3.26
N TYR A 120 1.54 -5.80 3.24
CA TYR A 120 0.27 -6.42 3.58
C TYR A 120 -0.59 -6.53 2.32
N SER A 121 -1.15 -7.71 2.08
CA SER A 121 -2.12 -7.98 1.03
C SER A 121 -2.89 -9.25 1.36
N PHE A 122 -4.21 -9.25 1.17
CA PHE A 122 -5.08 -10.35 1.62
C PHE A 122 -6.01 -10.83 0.49
N ASP A 123 -6.20 -12.14 0.36
CA ASP A 123 -7.22 -12.73 -0.52
C ASP A 123 -8.64 -12.53 0.04
N GLU A 124 -9.67 -12.91 -0.71
CA GLU A 124 -11.08 -12.78 -0.29
C GLU A 124 -11.41 -13.55 1.00
N SER A 125 -10.66 -14.61 1.30
CA SER A 125 -10.77 -15.38 2.55
C SER A 125 -10.01 -14.73 3.71
N GLY A 126 -9.25 -13.68 3.41
CA GLY A 126 -8.48 -12.92 4.39
C GLY A 126 -7.10 -13.51 4.71
N ASN A 127 -6.61 -14.45 3.90
CA ASN A 127 -5.26 -14.98 4.02
C ASN A 127 -4.26 -14.05 3.32
N THR A 128 -3.03 -13.98 3.81
CA THR A 128 -1.98 -13.19 3.13
C THR A 128 -1.71 -13.74 1.72
N ARG A 129 -1.71 -12.85 0.71
CA ARG A 129 -1.27 -13.19 -0.66
C ARG A 129 0.25 -13.29 -0.77
N ILE A 130 0.96 -12.71 0.20
CA ILE A 130 2.41 -12.65 0.22
C ILE A 130 2.91 -13.88 0.94
N LYS A 131 3.54 -14.78 0.19
CA LYS A 131 4.24 -15.93 0.75
C LYS A 131 5.58 -15.46 1.29
N ALA A 132 5.89 -15.80 2.54
CA ALA A 132 7.24 -15.64 3.06
C ALA A 132 8.18 -16.48 2.19
N SER A 133 9.14 -15.83 1.55
CA SER A 133 10.22 -16.44 0.78
C SER A 133 11.37 -16.85 1.68
#